data_AF-A0A833CDG2-F1
#
_entry.id   AF-A0A833CDG2-F1
#
_cell.length_a   1.000
_cell.length_b   1.000
_cell.length_c   1.000
_cell.angle_alpha   90.00
_cell.angle_beta   90.00
_cell.angle_gamma   90.00
#
_symmetry.space_group_name_H-M   'P 1'
#
loop_
_entity.id
_entity.type
_entity.pdbx_description
1 polymer ?
#
loop_
_entity_poly.entity_id
_entity_poly.type
_entity_poly.pdbx_seq_one_letter_code
_entity_poly.pdbx_strand_id
1 'polypeptide(L)'
;MKDCRIYFRVTNEQKQQLLLHAKEEQQTLTSYILRHTLAEEKERDDEDKKLMKELHRIGINLNQIAHLLHRGKHFAEQEKELHLLMQKLDTCCDEILTARRAYLRELRRYHRDFLNLCREENKTKEMQKKLDASIQLKKLELKKMKIQKEGIMHGNPKSSTKSSQSSSHRGLFITGQENPR
;
A
#
# COMPACT_ATOMS: atom_id res chain seq x y z
N MET A 1 21.79 13.36 3.74
CA MET A 1 21.39 12.93 2.37
C MET A 1 20.45 11.74 2.51
N LYS A 2 19.46 11.59 1.63
CA LYS A 2 18.66 10.35 1.55
C LYS A 2 19.39 9.38 0.61
N ASP A 3 19.90 8.30 1.16
CA ASP A 3 20.80 7.31 0.53
C ASP A 3 20.13 5.96 0.29
N CYS A 4 19.09 5.62 1.05
CA CYS A 4 18.29 4.41 0.87
C CYS A 4 17.17 4.59 -0.17
N ARG A 5 16.96 3.57 -1.01
CA ARG A 5 15.86 3.51 -1.99
C ARG A 5 14.93 2.34 -1.70
N ILE A 6 13.62 2.59 -1.71
CA ILE A 6 12.58 1.58 -1.54
C ILE A 6 11.80 1.47 -2.84
N TYR A 7 11.65 0.26 -3.36
CA TYR A 7 10.89 -0.03 -4.56
C TYR A 7 9.69 -0.91 -4.21
N PHE A 8 8.52 -0.55 -4.72
CA PHE A 8 7.32 -1.37 -4.63
C PHE A 8 6.60 -1.38 -5.98
N ARG A 9 5.96 -2.49 -6.30
CA ARG A 9 5.23 -2.66 -7.56
C ARG A 9 3.79 -2.19 -7.37
N VAL A 10 3.33 -1.38 -8.31
CA VAL A 10 1.95 -0.89 -8.38
C VAL A 10 1.42 -1.08 -9.80
N THR A 11 0.11 -1.18 -9.93
CA THR A 11 -0.54 -1.09 -11.24
C THR A 11 -0.46 0.34 -11.77
N ASN A 12 -0.70 0.53 -13.08
CA ASN A 12 -0.76 1.87 -13.66
C ASN A 12 -1.87 2.72 -13.03
N GLU A 13 -3.01 2.12 -12.70
CA GLU A 13 -4.12 2.80 -12.06
C GLU A 13 -3.77 3.29 -10.64
N GLN A 14 -3.15 2.42 -9.84
CA GLN A 14 -2.64 2.77 -8.51
C GLN A 14 -1.58 3.88 -8.58
N LYS A 15 -0.71 3.85 -9.60
CA LYS A 15 0.28 4.92 -9.83
C LYS A 15 -0.41 6.26 -10.14
N GLN A 16 -1.45 6.27 -10.96
CA GLN A 16 -2.18 7.50 -11.29
C GLN A 16 -2.93 8.07 -10.09
N GLN A 17 -3.57 7.20 -9.29
CA GLN A 17 -4.23 7.62 -8.04
C GLN A 17 -3.24 8.26 -7.06
N LEU A 18 -2.08 7.64 -6.83
CA LEU A 18 -1.04 8.21 -5.97
C LEU A 18 -0.54 9.58 -6.46
N LEU A 19 -0.38 9.75 -7.77
CA LEU A 19 0.03 11.02 -8.36
C LEU A 19 -1.05 12.11 -8.22
N LEU A 20 -2.32 11.74 -8.42
CA LEU A 20 -3.45 12.65 -8.26
C LEU A 20 -3.56 13.13 -6.83
N HIS A 21 -3.56 12.22 -5.85
CA HIS A 21 -3.70 12.56 -4.43
C HIS A 21 -2.51 13.39 -3.93
N ALA A 22 -1.29 13.06 -4.36
CA ALA A 22 -0.12 13.86 -4.04
C ALA A 22 -0.26 15.30 -4.57
N LYS A 23 -0.82 15.47 -5.77
CA LYS A 23 -1.07 16.79 -6.37
C LYS A 23 -2.18 17.55 -5.63
N GLU A 24 -3.27 16.89 -5.26
CA GLU A 24 -4.36 17.49 -4.47
C GLU A 24 -3.86 18.01 -3.11
N GLU A 25 -2.96 17.29 -2.46
CA GLU A 25 -2.32 17.71 -1.21
C GLU A 25 -1.09 18.63 -1.39
N GLN A 26 -0.80 19.07 -2.62
CA GLN A 26 0.35 19.92 -2.95
C GLN A 26 1.71 19.36 -2.51
N GLN A 27 1.86 18.04 -2.56
CA GLN A 27 3.07 17.33 -2.17
C GLN A 27 3.74 16.64 -3.37
N THR A 28 5.06 16.44 -3.28
CA THR A 28 5.74 15.51 -4.20
C THR A 28 5.28 14.09 -3.89
N LEU A 29 5.25 13.21 -4.90
CA LEU A 29 4.86 11.80 -4.72
C LEU A 29 5.66 11.12 -3.59
N THR A 30 6.97 11.38 -3.51
CA THR A 30 7.82 10.85 -2.43
C THR A 30 7.42 11.40 -1.06
N SER A 31 7.15 12.70 -0.96
CA SER A 31 6.71 13.31 0.30
C SER A 31 5.35 12.77 0.73
N TYR A 32 4.41 12.66 -0.21
CA TYR A 32 3.08 12.12 0.02
C TYR A 32 3.15 10.68 0.55
N ILE A 33 3.90 9.81 -0.15
CA ILE A 33 4.07 8.42 0.28
C ILE A 33 4.72 8.36 1.66
N LEU A 34 5.83 9.07 1.88
CA LEU A 34 6.53 9.03 3.17
C LEU A 34 5.68 9.61 4.30
N ARG A 35 4.91 10.67 4.06
CA ARG A 35 3.98 11.23 5.03
C ARG A 35 2.91 10.20 5.35
N HIS A 36 2.20 9.66 4.37
CA HIS A 36 1.12 8.71 4.68
C HIS A 36 1.59 7.35 5.19
N THR A 37 2.85 6.96 4.92
CA THR A 37 3.43 5.72 5.49
C THR A 37 4.09 5.91 6.85
N LEU A 38 4.52 7.13 7.22
CA LEU A 38 5.26 7.39 8.46
C LEU A 38 4.58 8.39 9.41
N ALA A 39 3.70 9.27 8.94
CA ALA A 39 3.12 10.37 9.72
C ALA A 39 2.12 9.88 10.75
N GLU A 40 1.38 8.81 10.48
CA GLU A 40 0.52 8.23 11.50
C GLU A 40 1.31 7.59 12.66
N GLU A 41 2.52 7.05 12.42
CA GLU A 41 3.40 6.63 13.51
C GLU A 41 4.07 7.81 14.20
N LYS A 42 4.49 8.84 13.45
CA LYS A 42 5.28 9.95 13.97
C LYS A 42 4.47 11.01 14.71
N GLU A 43 3.31 11.41 14.22
CA GLU A 43 2.43 12.37 14.93
C GLU A 43 1.88 11.75 16.23
N ARG A 44 1.53 10.45 16.22
CA ARG A 44 1.12 9.73 17.43
C ARG A 44 2.26 9.55 18.44
N ASP A 45 3.49 9.32 17.98
CA ASP A 45 4.69 9.26 18.82
C ASP A 45 5.02 10.61 19.48
N ASP A 46 4.85 11.71 18.75
CA ASP A 46 5.18 13.05 19.25
C ASP A 46 4.11 13.54 20.24
N GLU A 47 2.83 13.23 20.01
CA GLU A 47 1.76 13.45 20.99
C GLU A 47 1.96 12.60 22.25
N ASP A 48 2.40 11.35 22.13
CA ASP A 48 2.73 10.49 23.27
C ASP A 48 3.87 11.04 24.10
N LYS A 49 4.96 11.45 23.44
CA LYS A 49 6.10 12.06 24.14
C LYS A 49 5.68 13.34 24.85
N LYS A 50 4.77 14.12 24.28
CA LYS A 50 4.24 15.33 24.91
C LYS A 50 3.36 15.00 26.12
N LEU A 51 2.46 14.02 26.01
CA LEU A 51 1.64 13.55 27.11
C LEU A 51 2.51 13.02 28.26
N MET A 52 3.52 12.19 27.97
CA MET A 52 4.43 11.65 28.99
C MET A 52 5.25 12.73 29.69
N LYS A 53 5.67 13.78 28.97
CA LYS A 53 6.35 14.94 29.57
C LYS A 53 5.44 15.70 30.53
N GLU A 54 4.19 15.93 30.16
CA GLU A 54 3.23 16.62 31.03
C GLU A 54 2.88 15.77 32.25
N LEU A 55 2.66 14.45 32.09
CA LEU A 55 2.44 13.53 33.22
C LEU A 55 3.62 13.52 34.18
N HIS A 56 4.85 13.49 33.66
CA HIS A 56 6.05 13.57 34.49
C HIS A 56 6.14 14.89 35.27
N ARG A 57 5.77 16.01 34.62
CA ARG A 57 5.74 17.34 35.25
C ARG A 57 4.69 17.43 36.36
N ILE A 58 3.52 16.84 36.14
CA ILE A 58 2.48 16.71 37.17
C ILE A 58 3.01 15.88 38.35
N GLY A 59 3.66 14.74 38.09
CA GLY A 59 4.26 13.90 39.12
C GLY A 59 5.30 14.64 39.97
N ILE A 60 6.19 15.42 39.35
CA ILE A 60 7.16 16.26 40.07
C ILE A 60 6.46 17.27 40.98
N ASN A 61 5.44 17.96 40.46
CA ASN A 61 4.71 18.96 41.24
C ASN A 61 3.99 18.32 42.43
N LEU A 62 3.38 17.15 42.25
CA LEU A 62 2.73 16.40 43.33
C LEU A 62 3.74 15.99 44.40
N ASN A 63 4.92 15.50 44.01
CA ASN A 63 5.98 15.16 44.95
C ASN A 63 6.48 16.37 45.75
N GLN A 64 6.59 17.54 45.11
CA GLN A 64 6.98 18.78 45.79
C GLN A 64 5.93 19.21 46.81
N ILE A 65 4.64 19.12 46.46
CA ILE A 65 3.53 19.40 47.38
C ILE A 65 3.57 18.43 48.56
N ALA A 66 3.78 17.13 48.31
CA ALA A 66 3.91 16.13 49.36
C ALA A 66 5.04 16.47 50.34
N HIS A 67 6.23 16.81 49.82
CA HIS A 67 7.36 17.21 50.66
C HIS A 67 7.12 18.49 51.46
N LEU A 68 6.40 19.48 50.90
CA LEU A 68 6.03 20.70 51.61
C LEU A 68 5.02 20.42 52.73
N LEU A 69 4.03 19.56 52.48
CA LEU A 69 3.06 19.12 53.49
C LEU A 69 3.75 18.35 54.63
N HIS A 70 4.68 17.46 54.30
CA HIS A 70 5.45 16.68 55.28
C HIS A 70 6.31 17.56 56.21
N ARG A 71 6.78 18.72 55.70
CA ARG A 71 7.53 19.71 56.48
C ARG A 71 6.63 20.63 57.32
N GLY A 72 5.36 20.78 56.94
CA GLY A 72 4.36 21.50 57.70
C GLY A 72 3.82 20.64 58.85
N LYS A 73 4.10 21.01 60.10
CA LYS A 73 3.40 20.42 61.25
C LYS A 73 1.91 20.75 61.09
N HIS A 74 1.05 19.73 60.93
CA HIS A 74 -0.44 19.78 60.84
C HIS A 74 -1.13 19.57 59.47
N PHE A 75 -0.62 18.73 58.56
CA PHE A 75 -1.34 18.39 57.31
C PHE A 75 -1.54 16.89 57.00
N ALA A 76 -1.68 16.05 58.03
CA ALA A 76 -1.75 14.59 57.86
C ALA A 76 -2.95 14.10 57.01
N GLU A 77 -4.07 14.84 56.99
CA GLU A 77 -5.23 14.49 56.15
C GLU A 77 -5.00 14.87 54.68
N GLN A 78 -4.45 16.06 54.42
CA GLN A 78 -4.12 16.52 53.06
C GLN A 78 -3.02 15.66 52.44
N GLU A 79 -2.09 15.15 53.24
CA GLU A 79 -1.06 14.24 52.77
C GLU A 79 -1.65 12.88 52.33
N LYS A 80 -2.59 12.32 53.11
CA LYS A 80 -3.32 11.10 52.73
C LYS A 80 -4.14 11.30 51.46
N GLU A 81 -4.83 12.44 51.34
CA GLU A 81 -5.62 12.77 50.16
C GLU A 81 -4.74 12.93 48.91
N LEU A 82 -3.57 13.57 49.06
CA LEU A 82 -2.58 13.69 47.99
C LEU A 82 -2.03 12.33 47.56
N HIS A 83 -1.70 11.45 48.50
CA HIS A 83 -1.25 10.09 48.19
C HIS A 83 -2.30 9.29 47.42
N LEU A 84 -3.58 9.43 47.80
CA LEU A 84 -4.69 8.80 47.10
C LEU A 84 -4.85 9.35 45.68
N LEU A 85 -4.69 10.67 45.49
CA LEU A 85 -4.73 11.30 44.17
C LEU A 85 -3.56 10.85 43.29
N MET A 86 -2.36 10.69 43.86
CA MET A 86 -1.21 10.14 43.14
C MET A 86 -1.47 8.69 42.69
N GLN A 87 -1.99 7.83 43.57
CA GLN A 87 -2.38 6.46 43.17
C GLN A 87 -3.45 6.41 42.08
N LYS A 88 -4.44 7.32 42.14
CA LYS A 88 -5.45 7.42 41.08
C LYS A 88 -4.85 7.87 39.75
N LEU A 89 -3.89 8.81 39.79
CA LEU A 89 -3.18 9.25 38.60
C LEU A 89 -2.35 8.12 37.99
N ASP A 90 -1.63 7.36 38.81
CA ASP A 90 -0.83 6.21 38.36
C ASP A 90 -1.73 5.14 37.71
N THR A 91 -2.84 4.79 38.36
CA THR A 91 -3.83 3.85 37.80
C THR A 91 -4.37 4.33 36.45
N CYS A 92 -4.73 5.62 36.35
CA CYS A 92 -5.23 6.20 35.09
C CYS A 92 -4.17 6.16 33.98
N CYS A 93 -2.90 6.43 34.32
CA CYS A 93 -1.79 6.30 33.36
C CYS A 93 -1.64 4.86 32.86
N ASP A 94 -1.72 3.88 33.76
CA ASP A 94 -1.63 2.46 33.40
C ASP A 94 -2.80 2.00 32.52
N GLU A 95 -4.01 2.47 32.80
CA GLU A 95 -5.20 2.21 31.96
C GLU A 95 -5.02 2.77 30.56
N ILE A 96 -4.56 4.03 30.44
CA ILE A 96 -4.28 4.66 29.14
C ILE A 96 -3.22 3.88 28.37
N LEU A 97 -2.10 3.53 29.02
CA LEU A 97 -1.02 2.77 28.39
C LEU A 97 -1.46 1.37 27.97
N THR A 98 -2.37 0.75 28.72
CA THR A 98 -2.91 -0.58 28.41
C THR A 98 -3.87 -0.52 27.23
N ALA A 99 -4.81 0.43 27.24
CA ALA A 99 -5.73 0.66 26.13
C ALA A 99 -4.98 0.97 24.84
N ARG A 100 -3.93 1.80 24.92
CA ARG A 100 -3.10 2.16 23.78
C ARG A 100 -2.33 0.96 23.21
N ARG A 101 -1.76 0.12 24.08
CA ARG A 101 -1.11 -1.14 23.66
C ARG A 101 -2.10 -2.08 22.98
N ALA A 102 -3.34 -2.18 23.47
CA ALA A 102 -4.37 -2.99 22.85
C ALA A 102 -4.75 -2.46 21.46
N TYR A 103 -5.00 -1.15 21.34
CA TYR A 103 -5.31 -0.50 20.08
C TYR A 103 -4.22 -0.74 19.01
N LEU A 104 -2.93 -0.57 19.38
CA LEU A 104 -1.82 -0.79 18.45
C LEU A 104 -1.73 -2.24 17.97
N ARG A 105 -2.07 -3.22 18.81
CA ARG A 105 -2.11 -4.63 18.39
C ARG A 105 -3.23 -4.87 17.38
N GLU A 106 -4.42 -4.35 17.64
CA GLU A 106 -5.56 -4.48 16.73
C GLU A 106 -5.29 -3.76 15.39
N LEU A 107 -4.69 -2.57 15.41
CA LEU A 107 -4.33 -1.85 14.19
C LEU A 107 -3.34 -2.65 13.32
N ARG A 108 -2.31 -3.25 13.93
CA ARG A 108 -1.35 -4.12 13.21
C ARG A 108 -2.01 -5.36 12.63
N ARG A 109 -2.99 -5.93 13.35
CA ARG A 109 -3.76 -7.07 12.88
C ARG A 109 -4.64 -6.68 11.69
N TYR A 110 -5.40 -5.59 11.81
CA TYR A 110 -6.20 -5.05 10.73
C TYR A 110 -5.37 -4.80 9.46
N HIS A 111 -4.19 -4.17 9.60
CA HIS A 111 -3.32 -3.92 8.46
C HIS A 111 -2.84 -5.22 7.80
N ARG A 112 -2.48 -6.24 8.60
CA ARG A 112 -2.11 -7.56 8.08
C ARG A 112 -3.27 -8.20 7.31
N ASP A 113 -4.47 -8.17 7.86
CA ASP A 113 -5.66 -8.77 7.28
C ASP A 113 -6.06 -8.06 5.98
N PHE A 114 -5.98 -6.73 5.96
CA PHE A 114 -6.18 -5.91 4.77
C PHE A 114 -5.18 -6.28 3.65
N LEU A 115 -3.88 -6.39 3.96
CA LEU A 115 -2.87 -6.80 2.98
C LEU A 115 -3.13 -8.20 2.44
N ASN A 116 -3.59 -9.13 3.29
CA ASN A 116 -3.96 -10.47 2.85
C ASN A 116 -5.16 -10.44 1.91
N LEU A 117 -6.20 -9.66 2.23
CA LEU A 117 -7.36 -9.47 1.37
C LEU A 117 -6.96 -8.95 -0.02
N CYS A 118 -6.11 -7.92 -0.09
CA CYS A 118 -5.61 -7.39 -1.35
C CYS A 118 -4.83 -8.43 -2.17
N ARG A 119 -4.06 -9.32 -1.52
CA ARG A 119 -3.35 -10.40 -2.22
C ARG A 119 -4.32 -11.41 -2.83
N GLU A 120 -5.33 -11.83 -2.09
CA GLU A 120 -6.32 -12.79 -2.59
C GLU A 120 -7.18 -12.20 -3.71
N GLU A 121 -7.57 -10.92 -3.59
CA GLU A 121 -8.27 -10.22 -4.67
C GLU A 121 -7.43 -10.17 -5.95
N ASN A 122 -6.14 -9.87 -5.84
CA ASN A 122 -5.22 -9.86 -6.98
C ASN A 122 -5.06 -11.25 -7.60
N LYS A 123 -4.92 -12.31 -6.79
CA LYS A 123 -4.88 -13.69 -7.31
C LYS A 123 -6.15 -14.03 -8.09
N THR A 124 -7.31 -13.65 -7.55
CA THR A 124 -8.61 -13.89 -8.18
C THR A 124 -8.73 -13.16 -9.52
N LYS A 125 -8.34 -11.87 -9.56
CA LYS A 125 -8.29 -11.08 -10.80
C LYS A 125 -7.38 -11.71 -11.85
N GLU A 126 -6.21 -12.22 -11.45
CA GLU A 126 -5.29 -12.90 -12.36
C GLU A 126 -5.84 -14.22 -12.90
N MET A 127 -6.53 -15.01 -12.06
CA MET A 127 -7.21 -16.23 -12.53
C MET A 127 -8.34 -15.90 -13.52
N GLN A 128 -9.12 -14.86 -13.24
CA GLN A 128 -10.19 -14.42 -14.15
C GLN A 128 -9.63 -14.03 -15.52
N LYS A 129 -8.54 -13.25 -15.57
CA LYS A 129 -7.88 -12.89 -16.84
C LYS A 129 -7.44 -14.13 -17.63
N LYS A 130 -6.86 -15.13 -16.97
CA LYS A 130 -6.45 -16.39 -17.63
C LYS A 130 -7.65 -17.16 -18.17
N LEU A 131 -8.75 -17.21 -17.42
CA LEU A 131 -9.99 -17.84 -17.85
C LEU A 131 -10.57 -17.13 -19.07
N ASP A 132 -10.64 -15.81 -19.05
CA ASP A 132 -11.15 -14.99 -20.15
C ASP A 132 -10.31 -15.19 -21.42
N ALA A 133 -8.97 -15.20 -21.29
CA ALA A 133 -8.06 -15.48 -22.39
C ALA A 133 -8.28 -16.90 -22.98
N SER A 134 -8.48 -17.90 -22.12
CA SER A 134 -8.77 -19.27 -22.56
C SER A 134 -10.11 -19.37 -23.31
N ILE A 135 -11.14 -18.67 -22.84
CA ILE A 135 -12.45 -18.59 -23.51
C ILE A 135 -12.31 -17.93 -24.88
N GLN A 136 -11.54 -16.84 -24.98
CA GLN A 136 -11.31 -16.17 -26.26
C GLN A 136 -10.57 -17.07 -27.26
N LEU A 137 -9.54 -17.79 -26.81
CA LEU A 137 -8.79 -18.74 -27.65
C LEU A 137 -9.72 -19.83 -28.20
N LYS A 138 -10.51 -20.48 -27.34
CA LYS A 138 -11.49 -21.49 -27.77
C LYS A 138 -12.53 -20.95 -28.76
N LYS A 139 -13.00 -19.70 -28.57
CA LYS A 139 -13.90 -19.04 -29.53
C LYS A 139 -13.24 -18.86 -30.90
N LEU A 140 -11.96 -18.50 -30.94
CA LEU A 140 -11.20 -18.36 -32.20
C LEU A 140 -10.98 -19.70 -32.88
N GLU A 141 -10.65 -20.76 -32.12
CA GLU A 141 -10.51 -22.12 -32.64
C GLU A 141 -11.82 -22.63 -33.25
N LEU A 142 -12.95 -22.42 -32.56
CA LEU A 142 -14.28 -22.74 -33.07
C LEU A 142 -14.60 -21.99 -34.38
N LYS A 143 -14.26 -20.70 -34.47
CA LYS A 143 -14.42 -19.92 -35.71
C LYS A 143 -13.57 -20.50 -36.85
N LYS A 144 -12.30 -20.85 -36.59
CA LYS A 144 -11.41 -21.47 -37.59
C LYS A 144 -11.96 -22.81 -38.08
N MET A 145 -12.47 -23.66 -37.19
CA MET A 145 -13.06 -24.95 -37.57
C MET A 145 -14.34 -24.80 -38.42
N LYS A 146 -15.17 -23.79 -38.15
CA LYS A 146 -16.35 -23.49 -39.00
C LYS A 146 -15.93 -23.07 -40.41
N ILE A 147 -14.95 -22.17 -40.53
CA ILE A 147 -14.43 -21.70 -41.82
C ILE A 147 -13.82 -22.86 -42.62
N GLN A 148 -13.07 -23.77 -41.99
CA GLN A 148 -12.53 -24.94 -42.67
C GLN A 148 -13.61 -25.91 -43.17
N LYS A 149 -14.70 -26.10 -42.41
CA LYS A 149 -15.84 -26.92 -42.86
C LYS A 149 -16.61 -26.28 -44.03
N GLU A 150 -16.73 -24.95 -44.06
CA GLU A 150 -17.36 -24.22 -45.16
C GLU A 150 -16.46 -24.12 -46.40
N GLY A 151 -15.14 -24.00 -46.23
CA GLY A 151 -14.17 -23.96 -47.32
C GLY A 151 -13.99 -25.29 -48.07
N ILE A 152 -14.32 -26.43 -47.45
CA ILE A 152 -14.31 -27.76 -48.11
C ILE A 152 -15.49 -27.90 -49.10
N MET A 153 -16.55 -27.09 -48.99
CA MET A 153 -17.72 -27.15 -49.89
C MET A 153 -17.52 -26.44 -51.23
N HIS A 154 -16.43 -25.67 -51.40
CA HIS A 154 -16.15 -24.90 -52.63
C HIS A 154 -14.72 -25.10 -53.14
N GLY A 155 -14.29 -26.35 -53.26
CA GLY A 155 -12.99 -26.71 -53.82
C GLY A 155 -13.10 -27.64 -55.03
N ASN A 156 -13.44 -27.11 -56.20
CA ASN A 156 -13.03 -27.73 -57.45
C ASN A 156 -12.83 -26.68 -58.56
N PRO A 157 -11.58 -26.35 -58.93
CA PRO A 157 -11.29 -25.83 -60.25
C PRO A 157 -10.50 -26.87 -61.04
N LYS A 158 -11.06 -27.18 -62.21
CA LYS A 158 -10.44 -28.00 -63.26
C LYS A 158 -9.09 -27.42 -63.69
N SER A 159 -8.19 -28.35 -64.00
CA SER A 159 -6.94 -28.19 -64.73
C SER A 159 -7.01 -27.21 -65.90
N SER A 160 -6.04 -26.30 -66.01
CA SER A 160 -5.50 -25.89 -67.31
C SER A 160 -4.06 -25.42 -67.18
N THR A 161 -3.20 -26.22 -67.80
CA THR A 161 -1.80 -25.98 -68.11
C THR A 161 -1.66 -24.73 -68.99
N LYS A 162 -0.71 -23.83 -68.69
CA LYS A 162 0.13 -23.16 -69.70
C LYS A 162 1.35 -22.47 -69.08
N SER A 163 2.40 -22.49 -69.89
CA SER A 163 3.82 -22.35 -69.65
C SER A 163 4.36 -20.91 -69.60
N SER A 164 5.43 -20.75 -68.82
CA SER A 164 6.66 -19.96 -69.05
C SER A 164 6.56 -18.46 -69.38
N GLN A 165 7.16 -17.61 -68.52
CA GLN A 165 8.36 -16.85 -68.88
C GLN A 165 9.00 -16.14 -67.67
N SER A 166 10.32 -16.18 -67.66
CA SER A 166 11.26 -15.61 -66.69
C SER A 166 11.50 -14.12 -66.91
N SER A 167 11.64 -13.34 -65.84
CA SER A 167 12.60 -12.24 -65.81
C SER A 167 12.95 -11.79 -64.39
N SER A 168 14.23 -11.95 -64.09
CA SER A 168 15.04 -11.37 -63.01
C SER A 168 14.84 -9.87 -62.81
N HIS A 169 14.71 -9.40 -61.55
CA HIS A 169 15.50 -8.29 -61.03
C HIS A 169 15.41 -8.09 -59.50
N ARG A 170 16.60 -7.96 -58.89
CA ARG A 170 17.04 -7.28 -57.64
C ARG A 170 15.93 -6.64 -56.79
N GLY A 171 15.79 -6.87 -55.49
CA GLY A 171 16.81 -6.84 -54.44
C GLY A 171 16.87 -5.44 -53.81
N LEU A 172 16.43 -5.29 -52.54
CA LEU A 172 16.94 -4.30 -51.59
C LEU A 172 16.34 -4.54 -50.18
N PHE A 173 17.18 -5.12 -49.32
CA PHE A 173 17.14 -4.92 -47.88
C PHE A 173 17.53 -3.46 -47.58
N ILE A 174 16.84 -2.81 -46.66
CA ILE A 174 17.42 -1.69 -45.89
C ILE A 174 17.23 -1.98 -44.41
N THR A 175 18.35 -2.35 -43.80
CA THR A 175 18.66 -2.27 -42.37
C THR A 175 18.89 -0.82 -41.96
N GLY A 176 18.54 -0.45 -40.73
CA GLY A 176 18.95 0.83 -40.13
C GLY A 176 18.68 0.89 -38.63
N GLN A 177 19.56 0.28 -37.82
CA GLN A 177 20.03 0.89 -36.56
C GLN A 177 20.84 2.16 -36.95
N GLU A 178 20.97 3.26 -36.20
CA GLU A 178 21.45 3.44 -34.83
C GLU A 178 21.03 4.84 -34.30
N ASN A 179 20.47 4.89 -33.07
CA ASN A 179 20.94 5.56 -31.84
C ASN A 179 21.92 6.81 -31.90
N PRO A 180 22.21 7.50 -30.76
CA PRO A 180 21.42 8.51 -30.04
C PRO A 180 22.19 9.86 -29.88
N ARG A 181 21.55 10.89 -29.31
CA ARG A 181 22.18 11.92 -28.47
C ARG A 181 21.23 12.35 -27.37
#